data_AF-F7VLB5-F1
#
_entry.id   AF-F7VLB5-F1
#
_cell.length_a   1.000
_cell.length_b   1.000
_cell.length_c   1.000
_cell.angle_alpha   90.00
_cell.angle_beta   90.00
_cell.angle_gamma   90.00
#
_symmetry.space_group_name_H-M   'P 1'
#
loop_
_entity.id
_entity.type
_entity.pdbx_description
1 polymer ?
#
loop_
_entity_poly.entity_id
_entity_poly.type
_entity_poly.pdbx_seq_one_letter_code
_entity_poly.pdbx_strand_id
1 'polypeptide(L)'
;MKILPKLLFAALLLLGIVHGLVIEPEGTQNNVEPTGHNETAFGGCTRWYMTPGTHPLDMDFIAECQTEDGSYLKSRQYLGECIANVGGYLIMQDNGWFGSTCGNCWLGPDPEGDLGMFTWLHCDCYDGERWGDTYINLDAIISNYHGLLSCLGHIAVMESS
;
A
#
# COMPACT_ATOMS: atom_id res chain seq x y z
N MET A 1 -5.39 45.42 37.12
CA MET A 1 -5.86 44.27 36.34
C MET A 1 -5.93 44.67 34.87
N LYS A 2 -5.24 43.91 34.01
CA LYS A 2 -5.29 43.93 32.54
C LYS A 2 -6.73 43.52 32.10
N ILE A 3 -7.35 43.85 30.98
CA ILE A 3 -6.97 44.17 29.60
C ILE A 3 -8.03 45.15 29.03
N LEU A 4 -7.60 46.11 28.19
CA LEU A 4 -8.44 46.95 27.31
C LEU A 4 -8.64 46.21 25.96
N PRO A 5 -9.80 46.31 25.28
CA PRO A 5 -10.04 45.71 23.97
C PRO A 5 -9.48 46.63 22.87
N LYS A 6 -9.20 46.10 21.66
CA LYS A 6 -9.27 46.89 20.42
C LYS A 6 -9.12 46.03 19.16
N LEU A 7 -10.18 46.12 18.37
CA LEU A 7 -10.25 45.92 16.93
C LEU A 7 -9.37 46.93 16.16
N LEU A 8 -9.10 46.52 14.91
CA LEU A 8 -8.78 47.29 13.70
C LEU A 8 -7.32 47.73 13.40
N PHE A 9 -6.79 47.05 12.37
CA PHE A 9 -6.19 47.57 11.13
C PHE A 9 -5.38 48.87 11.18
N ALA A 10 -4.09 48.77 10.87
CA ALA A 10 -3.40 49.74 10.03
C ALA A 10 -2.19 49.09 9.33
N ALA A 11 -2.11 49.32 8.02
CA ALA A 11 -1.11 48.81 7.10
C ALA A 11 0.30 49.37 7.36
N LEU A 12 1.33 48.56 7.10
CA LEU A 12 2.65 49.05 6.71
C LEU A 12 3.29 48.05 5.73
N LEU A 13 3.20 48.41 4.44
CA LEU A 13 4.17 48.04 3.42
C LEU A 13 5.45 48.84 3.71
N LEU A 14 6.60 48.17 3.78
CA LEU A 14 7.82 48.51 3.03
C LEU A 14 9.02 47.63 3.45
N LEU A 15 9.64 47.08 2.41
CA LEU A 15 11.07 46.73 2.29
C LEU A 15 11.60 45.55 3.12
N GLY A 16 11.49 44.37 2.53
CA GLY A 16 12.36 43.23 2.83
C GLY A 16 12.45 42.36 1.58
N ILE A 17 13.64 42.24 1.02
CA ILE A 17 13.96 41.42 -0.16
C ILE A 17 13.57 39.97 0.15
N VAL A 18 12.59 39.42 -0.56
CA VAL A 18 12.26 37.99 -0.53
C VAL A 18 12.55 37.43 -1.92
N HIS A 19 13.81 37.03 -2.13
CA HIS A 19 14.10 35.88 -3.00
C HIS A 19 13.63 34.64 -2.23
N GLY A 20 12.33 34.43 -2.20
CA GLY A 20 11.70 33.25 -1.63
C GLY A 20 11.49 32.27 -2.76
N LEU A 21 12.30 31.22 -2.76
CA LEU A 21 12.12 30.00 -3.52
C LEU A 21 10.64 29.72 -3.81
N VAL A 22 10.32 29.55 -5.09
CA VAL A 22 9.23 28.66 -5.48
C VAL A 22 9.64 27.29 -4.94
N ILE A 23 9.06 26.88 -3.81
CA ILE A 23 9.12 25.48 -3.38
C ILE A 23 8.08 24.79 -4.26
N GLU A 24 8.54 24.28 -5.40
CA GLU A 24 7.82 23.23 -6.10
C GLU A 24 7.57 22.10 -5.09
N PRO A 25 6.38 21.48 -5.04
CA PRO A 25 6.23 20.26 -4.25
C PRO A 25 7.13 19.21 -4.88
N GLU A 26 8.32 19.03 -4.31
CA GLU A 26 9.18 17.90 -4.61
C GLU A 26 8.35 16.65 -4.32
N GLY A 27 7.99 15.97 -5.40
CA GLY A 27 7.31 14.70 -5.35
C GLY A 27 8.09 13.75 -4.47
N THR A 28 7.52 13.43 -3.32
CA THR A 28 7.92 12.26 -2.54
C THR A 28 6.85 11.21 -2.78
N GLN A 29 6.92 10.59 -3.97
CA GLN A 29 6.64 9.17 -4.05
C GLN A 29 7.70 8.49 -3.20
N ASN A 30 7.43 8.37 -1.89
CA ASN A 30 8.18 7.48 -1.05
C ASN A 30 7.77 6.07 -1.48
N ASN A 31 8.33 5.61 -2.60
CA ASN A 31 8.53 4.19 -2.84
C ASN A 31 9.45 3.75 -1.70
N VAL A 32 8.86 3.37 -0.58
CA VAL A 32 9.58 2.68 0.48
C VAL A 32 9.95 1.34 -0.12
N GLU A 33 11.10 1.29 -0.76
CA GLU A 33 11.74 0.04 -1.13
C GLU A 33 12.07 -0.67 0.19
N PRO A 34 11.43 -1.82 0.52
CA PRO A 34 11.70 -2.50 1.77
C PRO A 34 13.16 -2.96 1.75
N THR A 35 13.98 -2.33 2.58
CA THR A 35 15.38 -2.73 2.74
C THR A 35 15.45 -4.01 3.54
N GLY A 36 15.71 -5.13 2.85
CA GLY A 36 16.04 -6.44 3.42
C GLY A 36 15.12 -7.52 2.91
N HIS A 37 15.52 -8.75 2.63
CA HIS A 37 16.81 -9.45 2.61
C HIS A 37 16.58 -10.69 1.67
N ASN A 38 17.63 -11.42 1.30
CA ASN A 38 17.64 -12.52 0.32
C ASN A 38 16.78 -13.78 0.68
N GLU A 39 15.60 -13.64 1.28
CA GLU A 39 14.78 -14.76 1.74
C GLU A 39 13.38 -14.66 1.13
N THR A 40 12.97 -15.76 0.48
CA THR A 40 11.79 -15.86 -0.38
C THR A 40 10.50 -15.73 0.42
N ALA A 41 9.78 -14.61 0.29
CA ALA A 41 8.37 -14.57 0.69
C ALA A 41 7.51 -15.27 -0.38
N PHE A 42 6.33 -15.76 0.00
CA PHE A 42 5.35 -16.35 -0.94
C PHE A 42 5.84 -17.56 -1.77
N GLY A 43 6.78 -18.35 -1.24
CA GLY A 43 7.23 -19.58 -1.90
C GLY A 43 8.13 -19.34 -3.13
N GLY A 44 9.04 -18.37 -3.05
CA GLY A 44 10.04 -18.11 -4.10
C GLY A 44 9.95 -16.75 -4.75
N CYS A 45 9.14 -15.83 -4.20
CA CYS A 45 9.02 -14.48 -4.72
C CYS A 45 9.97 -13.51 -4.01
N THR A 46 10.40 -12.48 -4.74
CA THR A 46 11.30 -11.43 -4.30
C THR A 46 10.89 -10.08 -4.92
N ARG A 47 11.52 -8.99 -4.45
CA ARG A 47 11.33 -7.62 -4.95
C ARG A 47 9.86 -7.23 -5.08
N TRP A 48 9.09 -7.53 -4.04
CA TRP A 48 7.67 -7.23 -4.03
C TRP A 48 7.42 -5.79 -3.58
N TYR A 49 6.41 -5.17 -4.18
CA TYR A 49 5.95 -3.84 -3.83
C TYR A 49 4.48 -3.66 -4.23
N MET A 50 3.84 -2.64 -3.68
CA MET A 50 2.49 -2.23 -4.07
C MET A 50 2.55 -0.95 -4.89
N THR A 51 1.62 -0.83 -5.84
CA THR A 51 1.31 0.44 -6.50
C THR A 51 -0.19 0.72 -6.40
N PRO A 52 -0.62 1.99 -6.53
CA PRO A 52 -2.02 2.28 -6.78
C PRO A 52 -2.54 1.40 -7.90
N GLY A 53 -3.70 0.77 -7.69
CA GLY A 53 -4.25 -0.19 -8.64
C GLY A 53 -4.49 0.44 -10.00
N THR A 54 -4.18 -0.30 -11.06
CA THR A 54 -4.66 0.06 -12.40
C THR A 54 -6.16 -0.13 -12.55
N HIS A 55 -6.76 -0.93 -11.67
CA HIS A 55 -8.20 -0.99 -11.45
C HIS A 55 -8.63 -0.02 -10.33
N PRO A 56 -9.69 0.78 -10.51
CA PRO A 56 -10.07 1.84 -9.55
C PRO A 56 -10.53 1.33 -8.17
N LEU A 57 -10.76 0.03 -8.02
CA LEU A 57 -11.20 -0.61 -6.77
C LEU A 57 -10.10 -1.48 -6.15
N ASP A 58 -8.84 -1.23 -6.50
CA ASP A 58 -7.77 -2.18 -6.23
C ASP A 58 -6.42 -1.55 -5.87
N MET A 59 -5.54 -2.41 -5.39
CA MET A 59 -4.11 -2.20 -5.25
C MET A 59 -3.38 -3.29 -6.03
N ASP A 60 -2.45 -2.87 -6.89
CA ASP A 60 -1.64 -3.81 -7.66
C ASP A 60 -0.50 -4.28 -6.76
N PHE A 61 -0.37 -5.60 -6.57
CA PHE A 61 0.77 -6.24 -5.92
C PHE A 61 1.68 -6.84 -6.98
N ILE A 62 2.92 -6.37 -7.03
CA ILE A 62 3.89 -6.78 -8.05
C ILE A 62 5.04 -7.49 -7.35
N ALA A 63 5.50 -8.59 -7.93
CA ALA A 63 6.67 -9.32 -7.46
C ALA A 63 7.38 -10.06 -8.61
N GLU A 64 8.63 -10.45 -8.36
CA GLU A 64 9.39 -11.38 -9.20
C GLU A 64 9.40 -12.76 -8.55
N CYS A 65 8.84 -13.79 -9.18
CA CYS A 65 8.76 -15.13 -8.60
C CYS A 65 9.55 -16.15 -9.40
N GLN A 66 10.20 -17.06 -8.67
CA GLN A 66 11.04 -18.10 -9.27
C GLN A 66 10.20 -19.18 -9.95
N THR A 67 10.54 -19.54 -11.18
CA THR A 67 9.99 -20.69 -11.93
C THR A 67 10.72 -21.98 -11.57
N GLU A 68 10.25 -23.12 -12.08
CA GLU A 68 10.89 -24.43 -11.85
C GLU A 68 12.31 -24.55 -12.42
N ASP A 69 12.64 -23.77 -13.46
CA ASP A 69 13.98 -23.77 -14.06
C ASP A 69 14.96 -22.82 -13.36
N GLY A 70 14.48 -22.11 -12.33
CA GLY A 70 15.25 -21.17 -11.52
C GLY A 70 15.28 -19.74 -12.07
N SER A 71 14.70 -19.47 -13.25
CA SER A 71 14.46 -18.11 -13.74
C SER A 71 13.39 -17.39 -12.92
N TYR A 72 13.27 -16.07 -13.10
CA TYR A 72 12.27 -15.25 -12.40
C TYR A 72 11.36 -14.57 -13.41
N LEU A 73 10.05 -14.61 -13.15
CA LEU A 73 9.06 -13.86 -13.90
C LEU A 73 8.48 -12.75 -13.03
N LYS A 74 8.35 -11.56 -13.61
CA LYS A 74 7.67 -10.43 -12.98
C LYS A 74 6.19 -10.50 -13.32
N SER A 75 5.33 -10.47 -12.30
CA SER A 75 3.88 -10.53 -12.50
C SER A 75 3.16 -9.58 -11.56
N ARG A 76 1.92 -9.24 -11.93
CA ARG A 76 1.04 -8.34 -11.18
C ARG A 76 -0.21 -9.08 -10.75
N GLN A 77 -0.48 -9.11 -9.46
CA GLN A 77 -1.70 -9.61 -8.87
C GLN A 77 -2.58 -8.45 -8.38
N TYR A 78 -3.86 -8.54 -8.71
CA TYR A 78 -4.92 -7.69 -8.21
C TYR A 78 -5.35 -8.19 -6.84
N LEU A 79 -5.08 -7.43 -5.77
CA LEU A 79 -5.40 -7.87 -4.40
C LEU A 79 -6.91 -7.92 -4.17
N GLY A 80 -7.67 -7.09 -4.86
CA GLY A 80 -9.12 -7.07 -4.88
C GLY A 80 -9.74 -8.38 -5.38
N GLU A 81 -9.05 -9.15 -6.23
CA GLU A 81 -9.54 -10.48 -6.63
C GLU A 81 -9.56 -11.48 -5.47
N CYS A 82 -8.83 -11.21 -4.38
CA CYS A 82 -8.59 -12.17 -3.31
C CYS A 82 -8.89 -11.65 -1.90
N ILE A 83 -9.18 -10.36 -1.76
CA ILE A 83 -9.41 -9.70 -0.47
C ILE A 83 -10.69 -8.88 -0.53
N ALA A 84 -11.55 -9.04 0.49
CA ALA A 84 -12.75 -8.25 0.71
C ALA A 84 -12.65 -7.45 2.00
N ASN A 85 -13.43 -6.36 2.07
CA ASN A 85 -13.77 -5.71 3.33
C ASN A 85 -15.14 -6.22 3.81
N VAL A 86 -15.17 -6.84 4.99
CA VAL A 86 -16.41 -7.29 5.63
C VAL A 86 -16.51 -6.67 7.02
N GLY A 87 -17.38 -5.67 7.16
CA GLY A 87 -17.62 -5.00 8.43
C GLY A 87 -16.40 -4.26 8.99
N GLY A 88 -15.55 -3.70 8.11
CA GLY A 88 -14.33 -2.99 8.48
C GLY A 88 -13.08 -3.87 8.56
N TYR A 89 -13.20 -5.17 8.33
CA TYR A 89 -12.10 -6.12 8.40
C TYR A 89 -11.71 -6.64 7.02
N LEU A 90 -10.41 -6.68 6.74
CA LEU A 90 -9.88 -7.38 5.58
C LEU A 90 -9.98 -8.90 5.79
N ILE A 91 -10.59 -9.60 4.84
CA ILE A 91 -10.65 -11.06 4.85
C ILE A 91 -10.25 -11.62 3.49
N MET A 92 -9.67 -12.82 3.48
CA MET A 92 -9.45 -13.57 2.25
C MET A 92 -10.81 -13.99 1.67
N GLN A 93 -11.13 -13.49 0.48
CA GLN A 93 -12.38 -13.80 -0.21
C GLN A 93 -12.21 -13.61 -1.71
N ASP A 94 -12.70 -14.59 -2.47
CA ASP A 94 -12.71 -14.52 -3.92
C ASP A 94 -13.58 -13.34 -4.43
N ASN A 95 -13.05 -12.58 -5.38
CA ASN A 95 -13.68 -11.40 -5.98
C ASN A 95 -14.16 -10.36 -4.95
N GLY A 96 -13.33 -10.08 -3.93
CA GLY A 96 -13.71 -9.24 -2.80
C GLY A 96 -13.75 -7.73 -3.08
N TRP A 97 -12.84 -7.23 -3.91
CA TRP A 97 -12.69 -5.82 -4.32
C TRP A 97 -12.72 -4.83 -3.16
N PHE A 98 -11.92 -5.09 -2.12
CA PHE A 98 -11.86 -4.30 -0.88
C PHE A 98 -11.60 -2.80 -1.12
N GLY A 99 -10.86 -2.42 -2.17
CA GLY A 99 -10.54 -1.02 -2.48
C GLY A 99 -11.76 -0.12 -2.75
N SER A 100 -12.95 -0.71 -2.93
CA SER A 100 -14.21 0.04 -2.98
C SER A 100 -14.60 0.71 -1.65
N THR A 101 -14.10 0.18 -0.53
CA THR A 101 -14.46 0.61 0.84
C THR A 101 -13.26 0.69 1.77
N CYS A 102 -12.05 0.62 1.22
CA CYS A 102 -10.79 0.74 1.94
C CYS A 102 -9.86 1.73 1.22
N GLY A 103 -8.95 2.35 1.97
CA GLY A 103 -7.95 3.28 1.45
C GLY A 103 -6.71 3.31 2.34
N ASN A 104 -5.77 4.20 2.01
CA ASN A 104 -4.51 4.39 2.76
C ASN A 104 -3.72 3.09 2.98
N CYS A 105 -3.71 2.20 1.99
CA CYS A 105 -3.08 0.90 2.16
C CYS A 105 -1.55 0.95 2.02
N TRP A 106 -0.85 0.15 2.80
CA TRP A 106 0.62 0.03 2.77
C TRP A 106 1.07 -1.36 3.25
N LEU A 107 2.26 -1.77 2.85
CA LEU A 107 2.88 -3.01 3.33
C LEU A 107 3.71 -2.73 4.58
N GLY A 108 3.48 -3.52 5.62
CA GLY A 108 4.11 -3.35 6.91
C GLY A 108 4.50 -4.65 7.60
N PRO A 109 5.25 -4.55 8.71
CA PRO A 109 5.49 -5.69 9.59
C PRO A 109 4.20 -6.11 10.31
N ASP A 110 4.31 -7.21 11.05
CA ASP A 110 3.23 -7.71 11.91
C ASP A 110 2.81 -6.65 12.95
N PRO A 111 1.52 -6.29 13.01
CA PRO A 111 0.99 -5.33 13.98
C PRO A 111 1.07 -5.82 15.43
N GLU A 112 1.11 -7.13 15.68
CA GLU A 112 1.26 -7.70 17.02
C GLU A 112 2.72 -7.68 17.50
N GLY A 113 3.66 -7.24 16.64
CA GLY A 113 5.07 -7.08 16.98
C GLY A 113 5.86 -8.38 16.99
N ASP A 114 5.26 -9.49 16.56
CA ASP A 114 6.00 -10.70 16.26
C ASP A 114 6.96 -10.39 15.10
N LEU A 115 8.26 -10.54 15.38
CA LEU A 115 9.32 -10.38 14.38
C LEU A 115 9.31 -11.56 13.41
N GLY A 116 8.22 -11.70 12.65
CA GLY A 116 8.09 -12.59 11.52
C GLY A 116 8.40 -11.84 10.23
N MET A 117 8.96 -12.54 9.25
CA MET A 117 9.25 -12.02 7.91
C MET A 117 8.00 -11.91 7.03
N PHE A 118 6.81 -11.84 7.64
CA PHE A 118 5.54 -11.85 6.94
C PHE A 118 5.23 -10.47 6.40
N THR A 119 4.69 -10.43 5.19
CA THR A 119 4.23 -9.19 4.59
C THR A 119 2.76 -8.97 4.96
N TRP A 120 2.51 -7.97 5.80
CA TRP A 120 1.14 -7.59 6.18
C TRP A 120 0.67 -6.42 5.33
N LEU A 121 -0.52 -6.55 4.75
CA LEU A 121 -1.25 -5.44 4.14
C LEU A 121 -2.02 -4.73 5.23
N HIS A 122 -1.72 -3.45 5.45
CA HIS A 122 -2.45 -2.55 6.34
C HIS A 122 -3.32 -1.62 5.49
N CYS A 123 -4.55 -1.34 5.92
CA CYS A 123 -5.47 -0.42 5.25
C CYS A 123 -6.43 0.23 6.27
N ASP A 124 -6.93 1.42 5.93
CA ASP A 124 -8.11 1.98 6.57
C ASP A 124 -9.36 1.51 5.84
N CYS A 125 -10.27 0.80 6.51
CA CYS A 125 -11.51 0.28 5.93
C CYS A 125 -12.77 0.83 6.62
N TYR A 126 -13.82 1.05 5.83
CA TYR A 126 -15.11 1.52 6.33
C TYR A 126 -15.97 0.35 6.82
N ASP A 127 -16.49 0.43 8.05
CA ASP A 127 -17.34 -0.62 8.65
C ASP A 127 -18.85 -0.42 8.43
N GLY A 128 -19.25 0.70 7.80
CA GLY A 128 -20.65 1.12 7.65
C GLY A 128 -21.03 2.30 8.55
N GLU A 129 -20.18 2.64 9.52
CA GLU A 129 -20.35 3.77 10.44
C GLU A 129 -19.12 4.67 10.47
N ARG A 130 -17.91 4.07 10.52
CA ARG A 130 -16.63 4.76 10.66
C ARG A 130 -15.52 4.07 9.87
N TRP A 131 -14.44 4.80 9.66
CA TRP A 131 -13.18 4.26 9.14
C TRP A 131 -12.32 3.75 10.30
N GLY A 132 -11.62 2.65 10.09
CA GLY A 132 -10.68 2.09 11.05
C GLY A 132 -9.56 1.30 10.38
N ASP A 133 -8.43 1.22 11.07
CA ASP A 133 -7.28 0.43 10.66
C ASP A 133 -7.59 -1.07 10.76
N THR A 134 -7.16 -1.82 9.75
CA THR A 134 -7.24 -3.27 9.66
C THR A 134 -6.06 -3.79 8.85
N TYR A 135 -5.71 -5.05 9.06
CA TYR A 135 -4.58 -5.67 8.40
C TYR A 135 -4.85 -7.13 8.06
N ILE A 136 -4.09 -7.65 7.10
CA ILE A 136 -4.15 -9.06 6.70
C ILE A 136 -2.78 -9.56 6.25
N ASN A 137 -2.44 -10.79 6.62
CA ASN A 137 -1.18 -11.41 6.23
C ASN A 137 -1.26 -11.89 4.78
N LEU A 138 -0.46 -11.29 3.89
CA LEU A 138 -0.44 -11.66 2.48
C LEU A 138 0.21 -13.03 2.24
N ASP A 139 1.12 -13.48 3.12
CA ASP A 139 1.81 -14.76 2.96
C ASP A 139 0.84 -15.95 3.04
N ALA A 140 -0.33 -15.75 3.65
CA ALA A 140 -1.40 -16.75 3.72
C ALA A 140 -2.33 -16.74 2.49
N ILE A 141 -2.21 -15.75 1.60
CA ILE A 141 -3.17 -15.49 0.51
C ILE A 141 -2.48 -15.61 -0.85
N ILE A 142 -1.28 -15.06 -0.95
CA ILE A 142 -0.51 -14.97 -2.17
C ILE A 142 0.51 -16.11 -2.21
N SER A 143 0.64 -16.73 -3.37
CA SER A 143 1.55 -17.84 -3.61
C SER A 143 2.25 -17.68 -4.95
N ASN A 144 3.35 -18.41 -5.11
CA ASN A 144 4.04 -18.58 -6.38
C ASN A 144 3.47 -19.79 -7.15
N TYR A 145 2.90 -19.53 -8.32
CA TYR A 145 2.40 -20.54 -9.26
C TYR A 145 3.22 -20.49 -10.55
N HIS A 146 4.18 -21.41 -10.71
CA HIS A 146 5.05 -21.50 -11.89
C HIS A 146 5.76 -20.17 -12.25
N GLY A 147 6.20 -19.41 -11.24
CA GLY A 147 6.84 -18.11 -11.40
C GLY A 147 5.87 -16.93 -11.50
N LEU A 148 4.56 -17.14 -11.42
CA LEU A 148 3.56 -16.07 -11.40
C LEU A 148 2.92 -15.97 -10.02
N LEU A 149 2.57 -14.76 -9.60
CA LEU A 149 1.73 -14.57 -8.41
C LEU A 149 0.37 -15.24 -8.62
N SER A 150 -0.18 -15.81 -7.55
CA SER A 150 -1.51 -16.40 -7.57
C SER A 150 -2.18 -16.31 -6.21
N CYS A 151 -3.50 -16.14 -6.21
CA CYS A 151 -4.33 -16.25 -5.03
C CYS A 151 -5.73 -16.76 -5.39
N LEU A 152 -6.30 -17.65 -4.58
CA LEU A 152 -7.66 -18.21 -4.75
C LEU A 152 -8.00 -18.74 -6.16
N GLY A 153 -7.00 -19.18 -6.94
CA GLY A 153 -7.18 -19.65 -8.31
C GLY A 153 -7.08 -18.56 -9.39
N HIS A 154 -6.96 -17.29 -9.01
CA HIS A 154 -6.52 -16.22 -9.90
C HIS A 154 -5.02 -16.33 -10.11
N ILE A 155 -4.59 -16.22 -11.37
CA ILE A 155 -3.19 -16.26 -11.76
C ILE A 155 -2.85 -14.91 -12.36
N ALA A 156 -1.84 -14.27 -11.80
CA ALA A 156 -1.37 -12.98 -12.22
C ALA A 156 -0.96 -12.95 -13.70
N VAL A 157 -1.11 -11.77 -14.30
CA VAL A 157 -0.63 -11.53 -15.66
C VAL A 157 0.86 -11.14 -15.59
N MET A 158 1.66 -11.64 -16.53
CA MET A 158 3.03 -11.19 -16.68
C MET A 158 3.07 -9.68 -16.97
N GLU A 159 3.97 -8.97 -16.30
CA GLU A 159 4.26 -7.60 -16.69
C GLU A 159 5.24 -7.60 -17.86
N SER A 160 4.79 -7.11 -19.02
CA SER A 160 5.69 -6.76 -20.11
C SER A 160 6.43 -5.47 -19.78
N SER A 161 7.75 -5.56 -19.65
CA SER A 161 8.69 -4.45 -19.52
C SER A 161 8.66 -3.49 -20.70
#